data_AF-A0A954CAA5-F1
#
_entry.id   AF-A0A954CAA5-F1
#
_cell.length_a   1.000
_cell.length_b   1.000
_cell.length_c   1.000
_cell.angle_alpha   90.00
_cell.angle_beta   90.00
_cell.angle_gamma   90.00
#
_symmetry.space_group_name_H-M   'P 1'
#
loop_
_entity.id
_entity.type
_entity.pdbx_description
1 polymer ?
#
loop_
_entity_poly.entity_id
_entity_poly.type
_entity_poly.pdbx_seq_one_letter_code
_entity_poly.pdbx_strand_id
1 'polypeptide(L)'
;MLTDAQIAQYHEDGYVIPQQFSLGEDELADIRERHARLVEKHPEFYQYCSHLLAFDLAFLNYARHPAILKMVEQVIGPDFALWNSSFFAKPAEGGKRTPWHQDGEYWPIRPLATCTVWIAIDDSTRENGCLRIIPGSHKDHRLRGHHTYAGDDVTLHQELNAEEYDEARAVDMVLKAGQVSLHDVYLLHGSEANHSARPRRGMTLRFMPTTSLFDRGEAARMARDMGITDHSDRTLYLMGGRDLHGGNDFRMRL
;
A
#
# COMPACT_ATOMS: atom_id res chain seq x y z
N MET A 1 11.55 12.50 9.26
CA MET A 1 12.13 11.49 10.16
C MET A 1 11.11 11.14 11.21
N LEU A 2 10.85 9.85 11.45
CA LEU A 2 10.00 9.42 12.57
C LEU A 2 10.74 9.69 13.89
N THR A 3 10.00 10.13 14.89
CA THR A 3 10.47 10.18 16.29
C THR A 3 10.40 8.80 16.93
N ASP A 4 11.10 8.59 18.05
CA ASP A 4 11.04 7.31 18.79
C ASP A 4 9.60 6.95 19.21
N ALA A 5 8.81 7.95 19.58
CA ALA A 5 7.39 7.76 19.90
C ALA A 5 6.57 7.29 18.69
N GLN A 6 6.87 7.81 17.50
CA GLN A 6 6.22 7.39 16.24
C GLN A 6 6.65 6.00 15.80
N ILE A 7 7.91 5.62 16.03
CA ILE A 7 8.39 4.24 15.79
C ILE A 7 7.68 3.29 16.76
N ALA A 8 7.60 3.64 18.05
CA ALA A 8 6.89 2.86 19.05
C ALA A 8 5.40 2.71 18.68
N GLN A 9 4.76 3.78 18.21
CA GLN A 9 3.38 3.73 17.71
C GLN A 9 3.22 2.76 16.54
N TYR A 10 4.13 2.78 15.55
CA TYR A 10 4.06 1.84 14.43
C TYR A 10 4.08 0.38 14.91
N HIS A 11 4.95 0.05 15.87
CA HIS A 11 5.02 -1.32 16.38
C HIS A 11 3.83 -1.69 17.28
N GLU A 12 3.30 -0.74 18.06
CA GLU A 12 2.18 -0.97 18.97
C GLU A 12 0.83 -1.01 18.23
N ASP A 13 0.59 -0.08 17.32
CA ASP A 13 -0.70 0.10 16.65
C ASP A 13 -0.72 -0.46 15.22
N GLY A 14 0.44 -0.74 14.64
CA GLY A 14 0.60 -1.29 13.29
C GLY A 14 0.58 -0.22 12.20
N TYR A 15 0.54 1.06 12.57
CA TYR A 15 0.57 2.19 11.66
C TYR A 15 1.18 3.44 12.29
N VAL A 16 1.59 4.40 11.46
CA VAL A 16 1.95 5.74 11.91
C VAL A 16 1.70 6.79 10.82
N ILE A 17 1.32 8.00 11.24
CA ILE A 17 1.21 9.18 10.38
C ILE A 17 2.28 10.20 10.81
N PRO A 18 3.37 10.39 10.04
CA PRO A 18 4.37 11.41 10.31
C PRO A 18 3.83 12.82 10.03
N GLN A 19 3.14 13.42 11.00
CA GLN A 19 2.51 14.75 10.87
C GLN A 19 3.45 15.87 10.39
N GLN A 20 4.75 15.73 10.68
CA GLN A 20 5.81 16.67 10.29
C GLN A 20 6.29 16.51 8.83
N PHE A 21 5.79 15.53 8.09
CA PHE A 21 6.21 15.27 6.71
C PHE A 21 5.03 15.37 5.75
N SER A 22 5.25 16.07 4.65
CA SER A 22 4.34 16.15 3.52
C SER A 22 5.16 16.31 2.25
N LEU A 23 4.70 15.71 1.14
CA LEU A 23 5.18 16.07 -0.18
C LEU A 23 4.76 17.50 -0.53
N GLY A 24 5.58 18.16 -1.35
CA GLY A 24 5.30 19.48 -1.89
C GLY A 24 4.24 19.46 -2.99
N GLU A 25 3.61 20.61 -3.24
CA GLU A 25 2.57 20.72 -4.27
C GLU A 25 3.10 20.40 -5.69
N ASP A 26 4.35 20.71 -6.00
CA ASP A 26 4.96 20.36 -7.30
C ASP A 26 5.05 18.84 -7.50
N GLU A 27 5.42 18.10 -6.44
CA GLU A 27 5.48 16.63 -6.49
C GLU A 27 4.07 16.05 -6.65
N LEU A 28 3.10 16.59 -5.92
CA LEU A 28 1.70 16.19 -6.03
C LEU A 28 1.14 16.47 -7.42
N ALA A 29 1.45 17.64 -8.01
CA ALA A 29 1.04 18.00 -9.35
C ALA A 29 1.62 17.03 -10.40
N ASP A 30 2.92 16.68 -10.30
CA ASP A 30 3.54 15.69 -11.21
C ASP A 30 2.89 14.30 -11.05
N ILE A 31 2.61 13.85 -9.81
CA ILE A 31 1.89 12.58 -9.58
C ILE A 31 0.51 12.61 -10.24
N ARG A 32 -0.23 13.72 -10.08
CA ARG A 32 -1.57 13.88 -10.67
C ARG A 32 -1.53 13.87 -12.19
N GLU A 33 -0.55 14.55 -12.80
CA GLU A 33 -0.37 14.59 -14.25
C GLU A 33 0.00 13.20 -14.80
N ARG A 34 0.93 12.50 -14.14
CA ARG A 34 1.30 11.12 -14.50
C ARG A 34 0.12 10.17 -14.43
N HIS A 35 -0.67 10.24 -13.36
CA HIS A 35 -1.88 9.45 -13.23
C HIS A 35 -2.88 9.76 -14.35
N ALA A 36 -3.07 11.05 -14.71
CA ALA A 36 -3.95 11.42 -15.82
C ALA A 36 -3.47 10.80 -17.15
N ARG A 37 -2.17 10.86 -17.45
CA ARG A 37 -1.57 10.23 -18.65
C ARG A 37 -1.69 8.71 -18.63
N LEU A 38 -1.58 8.08 -17.46
CA LEU A 38 -1.78 6.64 -17.29
C LEU A 38 -3.22 6.27 -17.64
N VAL A 39 -4.21 6.95 -17.06
CA VAL A 39 -5.64 6.69 -17.29
C VAL A 39 -6.05 6.97 -18.73
N GLU A 40 -5.49 8.00 -19.38
CA GLU A 40 -5.76 8.29 -20.78
C GLU A 40 -5.36 7.11 -21.69
N LYS A 41 -4.22 6.47 -21.40
CA LYS A 41 -3.72 5.30 -22.16
C LYS A 41 -4.34 3.98 -21.72
N HIS A 42 -4.70 3.88 -20.45
CA HIS A 42 -5.20 2.68 -19.79
C HIS A 42 -6.43 3.03 -18.93
N PRO A 43 -7.61 3.25 -19.56
CA PRO A 43 -8.82 3.66 -18.83
C PRO A 43 -9.26 2.68 -17.74
N GLU A 44 -8.88 1.41 -17.84
CA GLU A 44 -9.11 0.39 -16.82
C GLU A 44 -8.47 0.72 -15.47
N PHE A 45 -7.43 1.56 -15.46
CA PHE A 45 -6.72 2.00 -14.25
C PHE A 45 -7.29 3.25 -13.60
N TYR A 46 -8.46 3.73 -14.06
CA TYR A 46 -9.09 4.94 -13.54
C TYR A 46 -9.31 4.92 -12.01
N GLN A 47 -9.59 3.75 -11.44
CA GLN A 47 -9.76 3.58 -9.99
C GLN A 47 -8.66 2.76 -9.31
N TYR A 48 -8.05 1.81 -10.02
CA TYR A 48 -7.02 0.96 -9.44
C TYR A 48 -5.98 0.53 -10.47
N CYS A 49 -4.71 0.84 -10.22
CA CYS A 49 -3.57 0.28 -10.95
C CYS A 49 -2.72 -0.52 -9.97
N SER A 50 -2.65 -1.83 -10.15
CA SER A 50 -1.90 -2.72 -9.25
C SER A 50 -0.39 -2.65 -9.44
N HIS A 51 0.12 -2.09 -10.55
CA HIS A 51 1.54 -2.13 -10.91
C HIS A 51 2.02 -0.89 -11.68
N LEU A 52 2.13 0.26 -11.00
CA LEU A 52 2.49 1.54 -11.63
C LEU A 52 3.81 1.51 -12.40
N LEU A 53 4.84 0.86 -11.84
CA LEU A 53 6.20 0.86 -12.39
C LEU A 53 6.33 0.07 -13.70
N ALA A 54 5.35 -0.78 -14.05
CA ALA A 54 5.30 -1.41 -15.36
C ALA A 54 4.91 -0.43 -16.48
N PHE A 55 4.23 0.68 -16.14
CA PHE A 55 3.69 1.63 -17.10
C PHE A 55 4.44 2.97 -17.11
N ASP A 56 4.93 3.41 -15.95
CA ASP A 56 5.75 4.62 -15.84
C ASP A 56 6.79 4.47 -14.71
N LEU A 57 8.06 4.28 -15.09
CA LEU A 57 9.16 4.16 -14.15
C LEU A 57 9.44 5.45 -13.37
N ALA A 58 8.94 6.60 -13.80
CA ALA A 58 9.17 7.85 -13.09
C ALA A 58 8.45 7.91 -11.73
N PHE A 59 7.44 7.07 -11.49
CA PHE A 59 6.88 6.92 -10.13
C PHE A 59 7.93 6.44 -9.12
N LEU A 60 9.04 5.85 -9.58
CA LEU A 60 10.18 5.48 -8.73
C LEU A 60 10.85 6.70 -8.09
N ASN A 61 10.70 7.90 -8.66
CA ASN A 61 11.23 9.13 -8.06
C ASN A 61 10.64 9.39 -6.67
N TYR A 62 9.33 9.16 -6.50
CA TYR A 62 8.66 9.31 -5.21
C TYR A 62 8.97 8.14 -4.27
N ALA A 63 9.12 6.94 -4.83
CA ALA A 63 9.55 5.78 -4.05
C ALA A 63 10.95 5.94 -3.45
N ARG A 64 11.81 6.72 -4.13
CA ARG A 64 13.18 7.05 -3.70
C ARG A 64 13.27 8.33 -2.89
N HIS A 65 12.15 8.94 -2.52
CA HIS A 65 12.18 10.17 -1.74
C HIS A 65 12.96 9.94 -0.43
N PRO A 66 14.04 10.70 -0.13
CA PRO A 66 14.96 10.39 0.96
C PRO A 66 14.28 10.27 2.32
N ALA A 67 13.29 11.14 2.59
CA ALA A 67 12.53 11.07 3.83
C ALA A 67 11.67 9.80 3.92
N ILE A 68 11.08 9.33 2.81
CA ILE A 68 10.27 8.11 2.79
C ILE A 68 11.15 6.90 3.04
N LEU A 69 12.26 6.78 2.30
CA LEU A 69 13.23 5.70 2.48
C LEU A 69 13.73 5.63 3.92
N LYS A 70 14.00 6.79 4.52
CA LYS A 70 14.48 6.82 5.90
C LYS A 70 13.40 6.44 6.93
N MET A 71 12.14 6.83 6.72
CA MET A 71 11.04 6.39 7.59
C MET A 71 10.79 4.88 7.49
N VAL A 72 10.91 4.32 6.28
CA VAL A 72 10.81 2.87 6.05
C VAL A 72 11.97 2.15 6.74
N GLU A 73 13.21 2.62 6.57
CA GLU A 73 14.39 2.09 7.25
C GLU A 73 14.19 2.03 8.78
N GLN A 74 13.58 3.06 9.36
CA GLN A 74 13.33 3.14 10.80
C GLN A 74 12.37 2.05 11.32
N VAL A 75 11.51 1.46 10.49
CA VAL A 75 10.49 0.50 10.91
C VAL A 75 10.74 -0.94 10.45
N ILE A 76 11.44 -1.15 9.32
CA ILE A 76 11.76 -2.50 8.81
C ILE A 76 13.27 -2.80 8.71
N GLY A 77 14.12 -1.86 9.12
CA GLY A 77 15.58 -2.02 9.13
C GLY A 77 16.27 -1.50 7.86
N PRO A 78 17.62 -1.54 7.83
CA PRO A 78 18.43 -0.89 6.79
C PRO A 78 18.48 -1.63 5.45
N ASP A 79 18.17 -2.92 5.44
CA ASP A 79 18.25 -3.78 4.28
C ASP A 79 16.83 -4.05 3.75
N PHE A 80 16.39 -3.26 2.77
CA PHE A 80 15.02 -3.33 2.26
C PHE A 80 14.90 -3.04 0.77
N ALA A 81 13.80 -3.53 0.19
CA ALA A 81 13.51 -3.41 -1.23
C ALA A 81 12.08 -2.94 -1.47
N LEU A 82 11.87 -2.14 -2.52
CA LEU A 82 10.55 -1.89 -3.07
C LEU A 82 10.17 -3.05 -3.97
N TRP A 83 9.05 -3.71 -3.66
CA TRP A 83 8.55 -4.84 -4.45
C TRP A 83 7.30 -4.47 -5.26
N ASN A 84 6.57 -3.42 -4.87
CA ASN A 84 5.41 -2.94 -5.61
C ASN A 84 5.13 -1.44 -5.39
N SER A 85 4.54 -0.81 -6.40
CA SER A 85 3.85 0.47 -6.32
C SER A 85 2.50 0.38 -7.03
N SER A 86 1.45 0.89 -6.38
CA SER A 86 0.07 0.82 -6.88
C SER A 86 -0.64 2.16 -6.70
N PHE A 87 -1.72 2.37 -7.44
CA PHE A 87 -2.54 3.58 -7.36
C PHE A 87 -3.98 3.21 -7.02
N PHE A 88 -4.56 3.88 -6.03
CA PHE A 88 -5.95 3.76 -5.61
C PHE A 88 -6.64 5.12 -5.74
N ALA A 89 -7.47 5.25 -6.76
CA ALA A 89 -8.27 6.44 -7.01
C ALA A 89 -9.75 6.16 -6.73
N LYS A 90 -10.39 7.06 -6.00
CA LYS A 90 -11.83 7.10 -5.84
C LYS A 90 -12.37 8.37 -6.50
N PRO A 91 -12.92 8.25 -7.73
CA PRO A 91 -13.65 9.34 -8.38
C PRO A 91 -14.71 9.96 -7.48
N ALA A 92 -15.01 11.23 -7.71
CA ALA A 92 -16.14 11.89 -7.06
C ALA A 92 -17.45 11.12 -7.37
N GLU A 93 -18.33 11.01 -6.38
CA GLU A 93 -19.68 10.46 -6.52
C GLU A 93 -19.77 9.03 -7.13
N GLY A 94 -18.74 8.20 -6.97
CA GLY A 94 -18.73 6.87 -7.58
C GLY A 94 -17.46 6.04 -7.40
N GLY A 95 -16.57 6.45 -6.49
CA GLY A 95 -15.38 5.69 -6.20
C GLY A 95 -15.69 4.42 -5.41
N LYS A 96 -15.26 3.27 -5.92
CA LYS A 96 -15.47 1.94 -5.34
C LYS A 96 -14.86 1.83 -3.94
N ARG A 97 -15.47 1.01 -3.08
CA ARG A 97 -14.91 0.70 -1.76
C ARG A 97 -13.69 -0.23 -1.89
N THR A 98 -12.86 -0.24 -0.87
CA THR A 98 -11.84 -1.29 -0.69
C THR A 98 -12.26 -2.05 0.57
N PRO A 99 -12.68 -3.32 0.45
CA PRO A 99 -13.14 -4.10 1.59
C PRO A 99 -12.12 -4.16 2.73
N TRP A 100 -12.60 -4.52 3.92
CA TRP A 100 -11.72 -4.88 5.03
C TRP A 100 -10.86 -6.07 4.59
N HIS A 101 -9.54 -5.93 4.67
CA HIS A 101 -8.58 -6.94 4.25
C HIS A 101 -7.30 -6.89 5.08
N GLN A 102 -6.45 -7.89 4.85
CA GLN A 102 -5.04 -7.84 5.22
C GLN A 102 -4.26 -7.88 3.92
N ASP A 103 -3.31 -6.97 3.81
CA ASP A 103 -2.42 -6.83 2.67
C ASP A 103 -1.67 -8.16 2.41
N GLY A 104 -1.27 -8.85 3.49
CA GLY A 104 -0.52 -10.10 3.43
C GLY A 104 -1.25 -11.28 2.76
N GLU A 105 -2.58 -11.21 2.65
CA GLU A 105 -3.37 -12.21 1.92
C GLU A 105 -3.05 -12.20 0.42
N TYR A 106 -2.53 -11.09 -0.10
CA TYR A 106 -2.22 -10.93 -1.52
C TYR A 106 -0.77 -11.25 -1.89
N TRP A 107 0.13 -11.41 -0.91
CA TRP A 107 1.55 -11.26 -1.19
C TRP A 107 2.38 -12.53 -1.07
N PRO A 108 3.22 -12.81 -2.08
CA PRO A 108 4.06 -14.01 -2.13
C PRO A 108 5.38 -13.81 -1.38
N ILE A 109 5.35 -13.13 -0.22
CA ILE A 109 6.56 -12.74 0.51
C ILE A 109 6.71 -13.60 1.77
N ARG A 110 7.86 -14.27 1.95
CA ARG A 110 8.11 -15.13 3.11
C ARG A 110 9.56 -14.97 3.64
N PRO A 111 9.78 -14.81 4.97
CA PRO A 111 8.79 -14.50 6.00
C PRO A 111 7.96 -13.27 5.64
N LEU A 112 6.68 -13.27 6.00
CA LEU A 112 5.77 -12.19 5.63
C LEU A 112 6.05 -10.97 6.50
N ALA A 113 6.68 -9.97 5.90
CA ALA A 113 7.01 -8.71 6.54
C ALA A 113 7.07 -7.63 5.46
N THR A 114 6.35 -6.52 5.65
CA THR A 114 6.45 -5.36 4.77
C THR A 114 6.14 -4.08 5.55
N CYS A 115 6.49 -2.95 4.96
CA CYS A 115 5.92 -1.65 5.27
C CYS A 115 5.27 -1.07 4.02
N THR A 116 3.97 -0.79 4.08
CA THR A 116 3.28 0.01 3.07
C THR A 116 3.34 1.48 3.45
N VAL A 117 3.87 2.31 2.56
CA VAL A 117 3.71 3.76 2.61
C VAL A 117 2.54 4.13 1.71
N TRP A 118 1.52 4.77 2.26
CA TRP A 118 0.39 5.32 1.51
C TRP A 118 0.51 6.84 1.46
N ILE A 119 0.54 7.41 0.26
CA ILE A 119 0.70 8.85 0.02
C ILE A 119 -0.64 9.43 -0.41
N ALA A 120 -1.13 10.42 0.34
CA ALA A 120 -2.35 11.16 0.01
C ALA A 120 -2.07 12.10 -1.16
N ILE A 121 -2.60 11.81 -2.35
CA ILE A 121 -2.43 12.71 -3.52
C ILE A 121 -3.52 13.80 -3.52
N ASP A 122 -4.68 13.48 -2.97
CA ASP A 122 -5.73 14.42 -2.61
C ASP A 122 -5.98 14.35 -1.10
N ASP A 123 -6.74 15.32 -0.56
CA ASP A 123 -7.29 15.21 0.79
C ASP A 123 -8.05 13.88 0.94
N SER A 124 -7.70 13.11 1.97
CA SER A 124 -8.29 11.82 2.32
C SER A 124 -9.08 12.00 3.61
N THR A 125 -10.41 11.96 3.49
CA THR A 125 -11.38 12.27 4.53
C THR A 125 -12.40 11.15 4.65
N ARG A 126 -13.16 11.11 5.74
CA ARG A 126 -14.22 10.11 5.90
C ARG A 126 -15.24 10.17 4.76
N GLU A 127 -15.62 11.36 4.32
CA GLU A 127 -16.63 11.59 3.27
C GLU A 127 -16.22 11.07 1.89
N ASN A 128 -14.92 11.09 1.58
CA ASN A 128 -14.38 10.61 0.31
C ASN A 128 -13.63 9.27 0.42
N GLY A 129 -13.90 8.54 1.50
CA GLY A 129 -13.41 7.19 1.72
C GLY A 129 -11.93 7.12 2.09
N CYS A 130 -11.52 7.80 3.17
CA CYS A 130 -10.21 7.59 3.76
C CYS A 130 -10.03 6.13 4.18
N LEU A 131 -8.78 5.72 4.40
CA LEU A 131 -8.51 4.42 5.01
C LEU A 131 -9.11 4.39 6.41
N ARG A 132 -9.65 3.23 6.79
CA ARG A 132 -10.08 2.88 8.14
C ARG A 132 -9.28 1.68 8.57
N ILE A 133 -8.80 1.69 9.80
CA ILE A 133 -7.87 0.68 10.32
C ILE A 133 -8.31 0.23 11.70
N ILE A 134 -7.92 -0.97 12.12
CA ILE A 134 -8.09 -1.43 13.51
C ILE A 134 -6.71 -1.47 14.18
N PRO A 135 -6.38 -0.50 15.04
CA PRO A 135 -5.08 -0.45 15.69
C PRO A 135 -4.76 -1.72 16.49
N GLY A 136 -3.50 -2.17 16.40
CA GLY A 136 -2.98 -3.33 17.11
C GLY A 136 -3.45 -4.68 16.55
N SER A 137 -4.21 -4.69 15.46
CA SER A 137 -4.74 -5.93 14.86
C SER A 137 -3.67 -6.79 14.16
N HIS A 138 -2.49 -6.22 13.89
CA HIS A 138 -1.33 -6.89 13.30
C HIS A 138 -0.56 -7.77 14.31
N LYS A 139 -0.74 -7.56 15.62
CA LYS A 139 0.11 -8.12 16.68
C LYS A 139 0.11 -9.65 16.79
N ASP A 140 -0.92 -10.33 16.32
CA ASP A 140 -0.96 -11.79 16.32
C ASP A 140 -0.19 -12.41 15.15
N HIS A 141 0.32 -11.58 14.22
CA HIS A 141 1.11 -11.97 13.04
C HIS A 141 0.42 -13.07 12.22
N ARG A 142 -0.91 -13.02 12.16
CA ARG A 142 -1.75 -14.05 11.55
C ARG A 142 -2.57 -13.46 10.41
N LEU A 143 -2.62 -14.19 9.29
CA LEU A 143 -3.63 -13.96 8.27
C LEU A 143 -4.95 -14.58 8.73
N ARG A 144 -5.97 -13.73 8.83
CA ARG A 144 -7.34 -14.04 9.24
C ARG A 144 -8.10 -14.66 8.06
N GLY A 145 -9.29 -15.22 8.32
CA GLY A 145 -10.12 -15.77 7.25
C GLY A 145 -10.61 -14.69 6.28
N HIS A 146 -10.30 -14.88 5.00
CA HIS A 146 -10.87 -14.10 3.89
C HIS A 146 -11.78 -14.98 3.03
N HIS A 147 -12.67 -14.32 2.29
CA HIS A 147 -13.41 -14.92 1.19
C HIS A 147 -13.27 -14.06 -0.06
N THR A 148 -13.41 -14.69 -1.23
CA THR A 148 -13.44 -13.98 -2.50
C THR A 148 -14.80 -13.31 -2.69
N TYR A 149 -14.85 -11.99 -2.63
CA TYR A 149 -16.02 -11.19 -2.95
C TYR A 149 -16.09 -10.92 -4.46
N ALA A 150 -17.15 -11.40 -5.11
CA ALA A 150 -17.30 -11.36 -6.57
C ALA A 150 -17.95 -10.09 -7.13
N GLY A 151 -18.35 -9.14 -6.27
CA GLY A 151 -18.96 -7.89 -6.70
C GLY A 151 -17.97 -6.99 -7.44
N ASP A 152 -18.50 -6.10 -8.29
CA ASP A 152 -17.70 -5.15 -9.07
C ASP A 152 -17.64 -3.75 -8.42
N ASP A 153 -18.30 -3.54 -7.27
CA ASP A 153 -18.29 -2.31 -6.48
C ASP A 153 -17.02 -2.13 -5.62
N VAL A 154 -16.07 -3.07 -5.74
CA VAL A 154 -14.82 -3.11 -4.97
C VAL A 154 -13.58 -2.94 -5.84
N THR A 155 -12.49 -2.44 -5.25
CA THR A 155 -11.16 -2.42 -5.90
C THR A 155 -10.34 -3.68 -5.64
N LEU A 156 -10.68 -4.44 -4.59
CA LEU A 156 -9.97 -5.64 -4.13
C LEU A 156 -11.01 -6.70 -3.75
N HIS A 157 -10.72 -7.95 -4.08
CA HIS A 157 -11.70 -9.04 -4.01
C HIS A 157 -11.51 -10.03 -2.85
N GLN A 158 -10.50 -9.87 -1.99
CA GLN A 158 -10.34 -10.70 -0.79
C GLN A 158 -10.84 -9.87 0.38
N GLU A 159 -12.01 -10.21 0.89
CA GLU A 159 -12.68 -9.52 1.97
C GLU A 159 -12.58 -10.38 3.24
N LEU A 160 -12.23 -9.75 4.36
CA LEU A 160 -12.24 -10.40 5.67
C LEU A 160 -13.64 -10.89 5.98
N ASN A 161 -13.72 -12.09 6.56
CA ASN A 161 -14.98 -12.58 7.12
C ASN A 161 -15.41 -11.65 8.27
N ALA A 162 -16.72 -11.45 8.41
CA ALA A 162 -17.27 -10.47 9.36
C ALA A 162 -16.90 -10.78 10.82
N GLU A 163 -16.68 -12.05 11.15
CA GLU A 163 -16.25 -12.52 12.47
C GLU A 163 -14.76 -12.28 12.78
N GLU A 164 -13.94 -11.92 11.78
CA GLU A 164 -12.50 -11.74 11.93
C GLU A 164 -12.12 -10.35 12.43
N TYR A 165 -13.06 -9.39 12.47
CA TYR A 165 -12.82 -8.02 12.89
C TYR A 165 -14.02 -7.40 13.60
N ASP A 166 -13.75 -6.36 14.40
CA ASP A 166 -14.78 -5.55 15.05
C ASP A 166 -14.62 -4.10 14.60
N GLU A 167 -15.55 -3.66 13.75
CA GLU A 167 -15.53 -2.33 13.16
C GLU A 167 -15.72 -1.21 14.21
N ALA A 168 -16.28 -1.51 15.39
CA ALA A 168 -16.41 -0.52 16.46
C ALA A 168 -15.04 -0.07 17.01
N ARG A 169 -13.99 -0.86 16.76
CA ARG A 169 -12.59 -0.54 17.10
C ARG A 169 -11.86 0.21 15.99
N ALA A 170 -12.51 0.44 14.85
CA ALA A 170 -11.88 1.09 13.71
C ALA A 170 -11.70 2.59 13.95
N VAL A 171 -10.57 3.11 13.47
CA VAL A 171 -10.27 4.55 13.43
C VAL A 171 -10.11 5.02 11.99
N ASP A 172 -10.54 6.27 11.73
CA ASP A 172 -10.40 6.90 10.42
C ASP A 172 -8.99 7.48 10.26
N MET A 173 -8.28 7.06 9.22
CA MET A 173 -6.96 7.59 8.85
C MET A 173 -7.11 8.76 7.89
N VAL A 174 -7.52 9.91 8.45
CA VAL A 174 -7.68 11.18 7.71
C VAL A 174 -6.31 11.79 7.43
N LEU A 175 -6.08 12.17 6.18
CA LEU A 175 -4.81 12.75 5.70
C LEU A 175 -5.09 13.95 4.80
N LYS A 176 -4.25 14.98 4.90
CA LYS A 176 -4.20 16.07 3.92
C LYS A 176 -3.37 15.68 2.71
N ALA A 177 -3.66 16.28 1.56
CA ALA A 177 -2.84 16.09 0.37
C ALA A 177 -1.35 16.33 0.70
N GLY A 178 -0.49 15.41 0.27
CA GLY A 178 0.94 15.39 0.56
C GLY A 178 1.33 14.59 1.80
N GLN A 179 0.44 14.42 2.78
CA GLN A 179 0.73 13.59 3.94
C GLN A 179 0.81 12.11 3.57
N VAL A 180 1.54 11.35 4.39
CA VAL A 180 1.70 9.91 4.23
C VAL A 180 1.31 9.17 5.48
N SER A 181 1.02 7.88 5.34
CA SER A 181 0.93 6.93 6.45
C SER A 181 1.80 5.71 6.16
N LEU A 182 2.38 5.11 7.18
CA LEU A 182 3.03 3.80 7.10
C LEU A 182 2.16 2.78 7.82
N HIS A 183 2.02 1.56 7.28
CA HIS A 183 1.33 0.47 7.97
C HIS A 183 1.93 -0.90 7.68
N ASP A 184 1.71 -1.79 8.64
CA ASP A 184 2.14 -3.18 8.64
C ASP A 184 1.28 -4.07 7.74
N VAL A 185 1.88 -5.15 7.22
CA VAL A 185 1.24 -6.14 6.34
C VAL A 185 0.03 -6.86 6.94
N TYR A 186 0.01 -7.04 8.27
CA TYR A 186 -1.06 -7.73 8.98
C TYR A 186 -2.15 -6.77 9.49
N LEU A 187 -1.99 -5.46 9.36
CA LEU A 187 -2.96 -4.50 9.87
C LEU A 187 -4.28 -4.64 9.11
N LEU A 188 -5.38 -4.85 9.85
CA LEU A 188 -6.72 -4.87 9.29
C LEU A 188 -7.10 -3.47 8.84
N HIS A 189 -7.42 -3.31 7.56
CA HIS A 189 -7.81 -2.03 7.00
C HIS A 189 -8.75 -2.15 5.80
N GLY A 190 -9.47 -1.08 5.53
CA GLY A 190 -10.38 -0.94 4.39
C GLY A 190 -10.60 0.53 4.07
N SER A 191 -11.45 0.83 3.08
CA SER A 191 -11.94 2.19 2.85
C SER A 191 -13.31 2.19 2.20
N GLU A 192 -14.20 3.05 2.68
CA GLU A 192 -15.55 3.20 2.14
C GLU A 192 -15.57 3.77 0.73
N ALA A 193 -16.69 3.62 0.04
CA ALA A 193 -16.92 4.27 -1.25
C ALA A 193 -16.83 5.81 -1.12
N ASN A 194 -16.52 6.49 -2.22
CA ASN A 194 -16.49 7.95 -2.25
C ASN A 194 -17.86 8.48 -2.66
N HIS A 195 -18.54 9.11 -1.71
CA HIS A 195 -19.86 9.74 -1.91
C HIS A 195 -19.77 11.27 -2.03
N SER A 196 -18.56 11.84 -1.97
CA SER A 196 -18.35 13.27 -2.03
C SER A 196 -18.16 13.78 -3.46
N ALA A 197 -18.29 15.08 -3.64
CA ALA A 197 -18.00 15.77 -4.90
C ALA A 197 -16.48 15.93 -5.20
N ARG A 198 -15.60 15.40 -4.34
CA ARG A 198 -14.14 15.52 -4.49
C ARG A 198 -13.49 14.16 -4.73
N PRO A 199 -12.57 14.02 -5.70
CA PRO A 199 -11.83 12.78 -5.87
C PRO A 199 -10.90 12.52 -4.68
N ARG A 200 -10.53 11.25 -4.48
CA ARG A 200 -9.51 10.83 -3.52
C ARG A 200 -8.51 9.91 -4.20
N ARG A 201 -7.32 10.40 -4.49
CA ARG A 201 -6.20 9.62 -5.03
C ARG A 201 -5.20 9.27 -3.94
N GLY A 202 -4.73 8.03 -3.97
CA GLY A 202 -3.68 7.52 -3.09
C GLY A 202 -2.69 6.67 -3.87
N MET A 203 -1.40 6.84 -3.57
CA MET A 203 -0.34 6.00 -4.13
C MET A 203 0.28 5.17 -3.02
N THR A 204 0.37 3.86 -3.22
CA THR A 204 1.05 2.95 -2.28
C THR A 204 2.44 2.60 -2.77
N LEU A 205 3.42 2.66 -1.88
CA LEU A 205 4.75 2.11 -2.06
C LEU A 205 4.92 0.98 -1.06
N ARG A 206 5.25 -0.22 -1.53
CA ARG A 206 5.29 -1.42 -0.70
C ARG A 206 6.73 -1.93 -0.61
N PHE A 207 7.27 -1.88 0.59
CA PHE A 207 8.65 -2.25 0.89
C PHE A 207 8.70 -3.53 1.71
N MET A 208 9.66 -4.40 1.45
CA MET A 208 9.92 -5.59 2.26
C MET A 208 11.37 -5.59 2.76
N PRO A 209 11.67 -6.11 3.95
CA PRO A 209 13.04 -6.35 4.35
C PRO A 209 13.66 -7.42 3.44
N THR A 210 14.95 -7.31 3.12
CA THR A 210 15.61 -8.28 2.23
C THR A 210 15.93 -9.61 2.90
N THR A 211 15.60 -9.75 4.19
CA THR A 211 15.53 -11.07 4.86
C THR A 211 14.32 -11.89 4.37
N SER A 212 13.33 -11.25 3.77
CA SER A 212 12.21 -11.90 3.10
C SER A 212 12.54 -12.20 1.64
N LEU A 213 12.01 -13.33 1.15
CA LEU A 213 11.99 -13.71 -0.25
C LEU A 213 10.68 -13.26 -0.89
N PHE A 214 10.78 -12.62 -2.05
CA PHE A 214 9.65 -12.51 -2.97
C PHE A 214 9.60 -13.77 -3.86
N ASP A 215 8.69 -14.68 -3.55
CA ASP A 215 8.60 -15.98 -4.22
C ASP A 215 7.75 -15.87 -5.50
N ARG A 216 8.42 -15.84 -6.66
CA ARG A 216 7.74 -15.75 -7.96
C ARG A 216 6.84 -16.96 -8.26
N GLY A 217 7.19 -18.14 -7.76
CA GLY A 217 6.40 -19.35 -7.94
C GLY A 217 5.10 -19.29 -7.13
N GLU A 218 5.21 -18.82 -5.88
CA GLU A 218 4.06 -18.55 -5.03
C GLU A 218 3.18 -17.44 -5.60
N ALA A 219 3.77 -16.38 -6.16
CA ALA A 219 3.03 -15.31 -6.83
C ALA A 219 2.13 -15.85 -7.95
N ALA A 220 2.69 -16.70 -8.83
CA ALA A 220 1.95 -17.32 -9.91
C ALA A 220 0.88 -18.30 -9.40
N ARG A 221 1.16 -19.01 -8.29
CA ARG A 221 0.19 -19.91 -7.65
C ARG A 221 -0.99 -19.13 -7.07
N MET A 222 -0.74 -18.11 -6.27
CA MET A 222 -1.78 -17.25 -5.67
C MET A 222 -2.67 -16.62 -6.74
N ALA A 223 -2.08 -16.12 -7.83
CA ALA A 223 -2.83 -15.57 -8.96
C ALA A 223 -3.82 -16.57 -9.58
N ARG A 224 -3.37 -17.81 -9.80
CA ARG A 224 -4.22 -18.88 -10.34
C ARG A 224 -5.30 -19.33 -9.35
N ASP A 225 -4.94 -19.52 -8.10
CA ASP A 225 -5.82 -20.14 -7.09
C ASP A 225 -6.86 -19.14 -6.57
N MET A 226 -6.49 -17.87 -6.43
CA MET A 226 -7.34 -16.82 -5.83
C MET A 226 -7.95 -15.87 -6.88
N GLY A 227 -7.53 -15.97 -8.15
CA GLY A 227 -7.97 -15.06 -9.21
C GLY A 227 -7.50 -13.61 -9.01
N ILE A 228 -6.40 -13.41 -8.28
CA ILE A 228 -5.81 -12.08 -8.04
C ILE A 228 -4.80 -11.71 -9.14
N THR A 229 -4.38 -10.45 -9.17
CA THR A 229 -3.33 -9.99 -10.09
C THR A 229 -2.06 -10.83 -9.94
N ASP A 230 -1.53 -11.34 -11.06
CA ASP A 230 -0.25 -12.03 -11.07
C ASP A 230 0.91 -11.06 -10.77
N HIS A 231 1.70 -11.39 -9.75
CA HIS A 231 2.83 -10.60 -9.29
C HIS A 231 4.18 -11.23 -9.69
N SER A 232 4.18 -12.38 -10.36
CA SER A 232 5.37 -13.17 -10.68
C SER A 232 6.38 -12.45 -11.57
N ASP A 233 5.96 -11.43 -12.32
CA ASP A 233 6.82 -10.64 -13.21
C ASP A 233 7.26 -9.29 -12.62
N ARG A 234 6.94 -9.00 -11.35
CA ARG A 234 7.31 -7.72 -10.73
C ARG A 234 8.82 -7.52 -10.66
N THR A 235 9.25 -6.31 -10.98
CA THR A 235 10.63 -5.87 -10.79
C THR A 235 10.84 -5.50 -9.32
N LEU A 236 11.86 -6.09 -8.70
CA LEU A 236 12.29 -5.74 -7.36
C LEU A 236 13.41 -4.70 -7.44
N TYR A 237 13.31 -3.68 -6.60
CA TYR A 237 14.29 -2.60 -6.52
C TYR A 237 14.93 -2.65 -5.14
N LEU A 238 16.24 -2.89 -5.07
CA LEU A 238 16.97 -2.75 -3.80
C LEU A 238 17.03 -1.26 -3.45
N MET A 239 16.47 -0.87 -2.32
CA MET A 239 16.28 0.53 -1.92
C MET A 239 17.14 0.95 -0.73
N GLY A 240 17.61 -0.03 0.06
CA GLY A 240 18.54 0.18 1.15
C GLY A 240 19.37 -1.07 1.43
N GLY A 241 20.62 -0.87 1.85
CA GLY A 241 21.49 -1.93 2.32
C GLY A 241 21.86 -2.97 1.25
N ARG A 242 21.75 -4.26 1.60
CA ARG A 242 22.10 -5.42 0.76
C ARG A 242 21.00 -6.48 0.76
N ASP A 243 21.10 -7.44 -0.15
CA ASP A 243 20.24 -8.64 -0.12
C ASP A 243 20.71 -9.59 0.98
N LEU A 244 19.90 -9.78 2.03
CA LEU A 244 20.23 -10.68 3.14
C LEU A 244 19.72 -12.10 2.93
N HIS A 245 18.66 -12.29 2.15
CA HIS A 245 18.16 -13.62 1.79
C HIS A 245 19.03 -14.26 0.71
N GLY A 246 19.51 -13.46 -0.26
CA GLY A 246 20.33 -13.93 -1.38
C GLY A 246 19.54 -14.66 -2.48
N GLY A 247 18.21 -14.76 -2.33
CA GLY A 247 17.32 -15.42 -3.30
C GLY A 247 16.48 -14.43 -4.11
N ASN A 248 16.56 -13.13 -3.82
CA ASN A 248 15.82 -12.10 -4.54
C ASN A 248 16.56 -11.71 -5.83
N ASP A 249 15.85 -11.69 -6.95
CA ASP A 249 16.41 -11.31 -8.25
C ASP A 249 16.27 -9.80 -8.49
N PHE A 250 17.05 -9.01 -7.76
CA PHE A 250 17.10 -7.56 -7.94
C PHE A 250 17.61 -7.21 -9.35
N ARG A 251 16.68 -6.91 -10.27
CA ARG A 251 16.98 -6.47 -11.64
C ARG A 251 17.57 -5.06 -11.67
N MET A 252 17.35 -4.28 -10.62
CA MET A 252 17.94 -2.94 -10.43
C MET A 252 18.48 -2.80 -9.00
N ARG A 253 19.73 -2.35 -8.90
CA ARG A 253 20.38 -1.92 -7.65
C ARG A 253 20.61 -0.43 -7.76
N LEU A 254 20.11 0.35 -6.80
CA LEU A 254 20.10 1.80 -6.84
C LEU A 254 20.85 2.41 -5.66
#